data_AF-A0A8D8F1G0-F1
#
_entry.id   AF-A0A8D8F1G0-F1
#
_cell.length_a   1.000
_cell.length_b   1.000
_cell.length_c   1.000
_cell.angle_alpha   90.00
_cell.angle_beta   90.00
_cell.angle_gamma   90.00
#
_symmetry.space_group_name_H-M   'P 1'
#
loop_
_entity.id
_entity.type
_entity.pdbx_description
1 polymer ?
#
loop_
_entity_poly.entity_id
_entity_poly.type
_entity_poly.pdbx_seq_one_letter_code
_entity_poly.pdbx_strand_id
1 'polypeptide(L)'
;SGKYDVEDINPSLCTHIIYTFVGLEGSTNLLKILDSYADISLQGYKRFVNLKQRNPNVKLLIAIGGWNEGSATYSSMASAAVTRNAFIDSVVLHVKTYGFD
;
A
#
# COMPACT_ATOMS: atom_id res chain seq x y z
N SER A 1 -9.99 -4.22 24.68
CA SER A 1 -10.33 -4.15 23.25
C SER A 1 -9.03 -4.04 22.45
N GLY A 2 -8.81 -4.87 21.44
CA GLY A 2 -7.57 -4.90 20.65
C GLY A 2 -7.52 -3.87 19.53
N LYS A 3 -8.11 -2.68 19.72
CA LYS A 3 -8.08 -1.61 18.72
C LYS A 3 -6.64 -1.07 18.62
N TYR A 4 -6.17 -0.85 17.41
CA TYR A 4 -4.84 -0.32 17.13
C TYR A 4 -4.92 0.57 15.88
N ASP A 5 -4.63 1.85 16.05
CA ASP A 5 -4.66 2.86 14.98
C ASP A 5 -3.24 3.24 14.55
N VAL A 6 -3.12 4.08 13.52
CA VAL A 6 -1.82 4.57 13.01
C VAL A 6 -1.05 5.31 14.09
N GLU A 7 -1.75 6.05 14.93
CA GLU A 7 -1.19 6.88 15.99
C GLU A 7 -0.50 6.05 17.09
N ASP A 8 -0.92 4.80 17.27
CA ASP A 8 -0.36 3.86 18.24
C ASP A 8 1.01 3.32 17.81
N ILE A 9 1.40 3.50 16.54
CA ILE A 9 2.70 3.08 16.02
C ILE A 9 3.80 3.97 16.61
N ASN A 10 4.83 3.35 17.18
CA ASN A 10 6.08 4.03 17.52
C ASN A 10 7.11 3.85 16.39
N PRO A 11 7.32 4.86 15.52
CA PRO A 11 8.15 4.70 14.34
C PRO A 11 9.65 4.64 14.64
N SER A 12 10.07 4.82 15.90
CA SER A 12 11.47 4.68 16.32
C SER A 12 11.86 3.22 16.63
N LEU A 13 10.90 2.30 16.68
CA LEU A 13 11.17 0.87 16.93
C LEU A 13 11.50 0.08 15.65
N CYS A 14 11.26 0.66 14.48
CA CYS A 14 11.42 0.00 13.19
C CYS A 14 12.24 0.89 12.23
N THR A 15 12.97 0.25 11.31
CA THR A 15 13.62 0.96 10.18
C THR A 15 12.68 1.07 8.98
N HIS A 16 11.81 0.07 8.80
CA HIS A 16 10.81 -0.01 7.74
C HIS A 16 9.47 -0.40 8.35
N ILE A 17 8.40 0.26 7.93
CA ILE A 17 7.02 -0.05 8.32
C ILE A 17 6.22 -0.15 7.04
N ILE A 18 5.36 -1.16 6.96
CA ILE A 18 4.67 -1.53 5.72
C ILE A 18 3.16 -1.40 5.94
N TYR A 19 2.50 -0.56 5.15
CA TYR A 19 1.04 -0.44 5.14
C TYR A 19 0.43 -1.62 4.36
N THR A 20 -0.51 -2.33 4.96
CA THR A 20 -1.09 -3.56 4.41
C THR A 20 -2.61 -3.44 4.37
N PHE A 21 -3.30 -3.64 3.24
CA PHE A 21 -2.81 -3.98 1.90
C PHE A 21 -3.55 -3.16 0.84
N VAL A 22 -2.87 -2.92 -0.28
CA VAL A 22 -3.53 -2.67 -1.57
C VAL A 22 -3.67 -4.00 -2.33
N GLY A 23 -4.56 -4.03 -3.31
CA GLY A 23 -4.82 -5.19 -4.14
C GLY A 23 -4.52 -4.96 -5.62
N LEU A 24 -4.96 -5.91 -6.44
CA LEU A 24 -4.83 -5.88 -7.90
C LEU A 24 -6.20 -6.05 -8.56
N GLU A 25 -6.61 -5.10 -9.38
CA GLU A 25 -7.84 -5.20 -10.16
C GLU A 25 -7.61 -6.11 -11.38
N GLY A 26 -8.25 -7.28 -11.40
CA GLY A 26 -7.93 -8.32 -12.37
C GLY A 26 -8.34 -8.04 -13.82
N SER A 27 -9.29 -7.11 -14.02
CA SER A 27 -9.71 -6.70 -15.36
C SER A 27 -8.75 -5.70 -15.99
N THR A 28 -8.21 -4.77 -15.20
CA THR A 28 -7.37 -3.65 -15.69
C THR A 28 -5.88 -3.88 -15.44
N ASN A 29 -5.52 -4.83 -14.57
CA ASN A 29 -4.17 -5.04 -14.05
C ASN A 29 -3.60 -3.83 -13.30
N LEU A 30 -4.46 -2.96 -12.77
CA LEU A 30 -4.05 -1.79 -12.01
C LEU A 30 -4.12 -2.06 -10.51
N LEU A 31 -3.29 -1.36 -9.74
CA LEU A 31 -3.39 -1.33 -8.28
C LEU A 31 -4.80 -0.91 -7.85
N LYS A 32 -5.32 -1.60 -6.84
CA LYS A 32 -6.65 -1.39 -6.25
C LYS A 32 -6.55 -1.01 -4.78
N ILE A 33 -7.24 0.05 -4.38
CA ILE A 33 -7.44 0.37 -2.97
C ILE A 33 -8.51 -0.57 -2.43
N LEU A 34 -8.19 -1.35 -1.39
CA LEU A 34 -9.09 -2.37 -0.84
C LEU A 34 -10.13 -1.77 0.12
N ASP A 35 -9.76 -0.74 0.88
CA ASP A 35 -10.67 -0.03 1.79
C ASP A 35 -10.53 1.49 1.63
N SER A 36 -11.30 2.05 0.69
CA SER A 36 -11.30 3.50 0.44
C SER A 36 -11.85 4.32 1.61
N TYR A 37 -12.60 3.72 2.54
CA TYR A 37 -13.07 4.42 3.72
C TYR A 37 -11.91 4.63 4.71
N ALA A 38 -11.18 3.58 5.07
CA ALA A 38 -10.04 3.69 5.96
C ALA A 38 -8.87 4.47 5.31
N ASP A 39 -8.55 4.13 4.07
CA ASP A 39 -7.33 4.59 3.40
C ASP A 39 -7.44 6.05 2.96
N ILE A 40 -8.61 6.42 2.40
CA ILE A 40 -8.84 7.72 1.76
C ILE A 40 -9.77 8.61 2.60
N SER A 41 -10.99 8.16 2.90
CA SER A 41 -11.98 8.99 3.60
C SER A 41 -11.50 9.38 5.00
N LEU A 42 -10.92 8.43 5.73
CA LEU A 42 -10.30 8.65 7.02
C LEU A 42 -8.82 9.05 6.90
N GLN A 43 -8.28 9.30 5.71
CA GLN A 43 -6.88 9.73 5.53
C GLN A 43 -5.83 8.73 6.07
N GLY A 44 -6.13 7.43 6.10
CA GLY A 44 -5.23 6.40 6.61
C GLY A 44 -3.81 6.46 6.02
N TYR A 45 -3.68 6.57 4.70
CA TYR A 45 -2.38 6.69 4.04
C TYR A 45 -1.63 7.94 4.49
N LYS A 46 -2.31 9.10 4.48
CA LYS A 46 -1.71 10.37 4.87
C LYS A 46 -1.24 10.37 6.33
N ARG A 47 -2.04 9.81 7.25
CA ARG A 47 -1.63 9.66 8.65
C ARG A 47 -0.42 8.74 8.78
N PHE A 48 -0.39 7.65 8.03
CA PHE A 48 0.74 6.70 8.04
C PHE A 48 2.03 7.35 7.55
N VAL A 49 2.04 7.99 6.37
CA VAL A 49 3.25 8.63 5.84
C VAL A 49 3.76 9.76 6.74
N ASN A 50 2.86 10.41 7.49
CA ASN A 50 3.21 11.43 8.48
C ASN A 50 3.93 10.88 9.72
N LEU A 51 4.06 9.56 9.90
CA LEU A 51 4.94 8.99 10.93
C LEU A 51 6.40 9.47 10.79
N LYS A 52 6.81 9.89 9.58
CA LYS A 52 8.10 10.56 9.34
C LYS A 52 8.29 11.85 10.14
N GLN A 53 7.22 12.52 10.56
CA GLN A 53 7.34 13.69 11.44
C GLN A 53 7.89 13.32 12.82
N ARG A 54 7.63 12.09 13.28
CA ARG A 54 8.13 11.55 14.55
C ARG A 54 9.49 10.85 14.40
N ASN A 55 9.75 10.24 13.24
CA ASN A 55 11.06 9.68 12.88
C ASN A 55 11.36 9.90 11.39
N PRO A 56 12.12 10.93 11.00
CA PRO A 56 12.41 11.23 9.59
C PRO A 56 13.18 10.14 8.84
N ASN A 57 13.84 9.23 9.57
CA ASN A 57 14.68 8.17 8.99
C ASN A 57 13.91 6.88 8.70
N VAL A 58 12.65 6.75 9.16
CA VAL A 58 11.84 5.54 8.92
C VAL A 58 11.42 5.46 7.45
N LYS A 59 11.45 4.25 6.90
CA LYS A 59 10.91 3.94 5.57
C LYS A 59 9.49 3.44 5.68
N LEU A 60 8.59 4.00 4.89
CA LEU A 60 7.15 3.75 4.93
C LEU A 60 6.72 3.20 3.58
N LEU A 61 6.60 1.88 3.51
CA LEU A 61 6.28 1.15 2.27
C LEU A 61 4.79 0.78 2.25
N ILE A 62 4.29 0.39 1.09
CA ILE A 62 2.95 -0.19 0.93
C ILE A 62 3.06 -1.61 0.35
N ALA A 63 2.34 -2.56 0.95
CA ALA A 63 2.29 -3.93 0.48
C ALA A 63 1.07 -4.15 -0.41
N ILE A 64 1.28 -4.92 -1.47
CA ILE A 64 0.22 -5.42 -2.34
C ILE A 64 -0.02 -6.91 -2.09
N GLY A 65 -1.30 -7.33 -2.14
CA GLY A 65 -1.69 -8.74 -2.04
C GLY A 65 -2.10 -9.13 -0.63
N GLY A 66 -1.37 -10.07 -0.04
CA GLY A 66 -1.80 -10.75 1.18
C GLY A 66 -2.70 -11.95 0.89
N TRP A 67 -2.97 -12.76 1.92
CA TRP A 67 -3.63 -14.06 1.77
C TRP A 67 -5.01 -13.96 1.09
N ASN A 68 -5.81 -12.97 1.47
CA ASN A 68 -7.20 -12.82 1.01
C ASN A 68 -7.32 -12.37 -0.45
N GLU A 69 -6.27 -11.79 -1.02
CA GLU A 69 -6.22 -11.40 -2.43
C GLU A 69 -6.00 -12.60 -3.38
N GLY A 70 -5.52 -13.74 -2.85
CA GLY A 70 -5.21 -14.91 -3.64
C GLY A 70 -4.06 -14.69 -4.64
N SER A 71 -3.91 -15.60 -5.60
CA SER A 71 -2.73 -15.62 -6.49
C SER A 71 -3.05 -15.60 -7.99
N ALA A 72 -4.26 -16.01 -8.41
CA ALA A 72 -4.60 -16.19 -9.82
C ALA A 72 -4.47 -14.88 -10.62
N THR A 73 -4.98 -13.77 -10.07
CA THR A 73 -4.90 -12.45 -10.71
C THR A 73 -3.46 -11.97 -10.86
N TYR A 74 -2.63 -12.19 -9.84
CA TYR A 74 -1.20 -11.83 -9.86
C TYR A 74 -0.44 -12.65 -10.88
N SER A 75 -0.72 -13.95 -10.99
CA SER A 75 -0.16 -14.84 -12.01
C SER A 75 -0.51 -14.36 -13.43
N SER A 76 -1.78 -14.00 -13.65
CA SER A 76 -2.25 -13.44 -14.92
C SER A 76 -1.53 -12.13 -15.28
N MET A 77 -1.50 -11.16 -14.35
CA MET A 77 -0.82 -9.88 -14.55
C MET A 77 0.68 -10.06 -14.83
N ALA A 78 1.34 -11.00 -14.14
CA ALA A 78 2.77 -11.26 -14.33
C ALA A 78 3.10 -11.93 -15.69
N SER A 79 2.13 -12.60 -16.32
CA SER A 79 2.36 -13.44 -17.50
C SER A 79 2.77 -12.68 -18.77
N ALA A 80 2.38 -11.41 -18.91
CA ALA A 80 2.66 -10.62 -20.11
C ALA A 80 3.36 -9.29 -19.78
N ALA A 81 4.24 -8.83 -20.67
CA ALA A 81 4.95 -7.56 -20.49
C ALA A 81 3.98 -6.36 -20.43
N VAL A 82 2.92 -6.37 -21.25
CA VAL A 82 1.92 -5.29 -21.30
C VAL A 82 1.17 -5.16 -19.97
N THR A 83 0.76 -6.29 -19.38
CA THR A 83 0.03 -6.29 -18.10
C THR A 83 0.93 -5.93 -16.94
N ARG A 84 2.20 -6.38 -16.94
CA ARG A 84 3.20 -5.93 -15.96
C ARG A 84 3.46 -4.42 -16.06
N ASN A 85 3.56 -3.86 -17.25
CA ASN A 85 3.79 -2.43 -17.43
C ASN A 85 2.60 -1.60 -16.91
N ALA A 86 1.37 -1.99 -17.24
CA ALA A 86 0.17 -1.33 -16.72
C ALA A 86 0.14 -1.35 -15.17
N PHE A 87 0.48 -2.50 -14.58
CA PHE A 87 0.61 -2.62 -13.14
C PHE A 87 1.69 -1.69 -12.57
N ILE A 88 2.91 -1.73 -13.11
CA ILE A 88 4.04 -0.90 -12.67
C ILE A 88 3.68 0.59 -12.72
N ASP A 89 3.10 1.05 -13.83
CA ASP A 89 2.71 2.45 -13.99
C ASP A 89 1.70 2.88 -12.92
N SER A 90 0.72 2.01 -12.62
CA SER A 90 -0.27 2.27 -11.57
C SER A 90 0.33 2.30 -10.16
N VAL A 91 1.31 1.43 -9.87
CA VAL A 91 2.02 1.39 -8.59
C VAL A 91 2.88 2.63 -8.40
N VAL A 92 3.66 3.00 -9.42
CA VAL A 92 4.50 4.20 -9.40
C VAL A 92 3.66 5.46 -9.19
N LEU A 93 2.52 5.56 -9.88
CA LEU A 93 1.56 6.63 -9.66
C LEU A 93 1.08 6.65 -8.20
N HIS A 94 0.60 5.52 -7.69
CA HIS A 94 0.05 5.43 -6.34
C HIS A 94 1.06 5.81 -5.25
N VAL A 95 2.27 5.25 -5.31
CA VAL A 95 3.36 5.54 -4.35
C VAL A 95 3.69 7.03 -4.34
N LYS A 96 3.82 7.64 -5.53
CA LYS A 96 4.09 9.08 -5.66
C LYS A 96 2.93 9.95 -5.18
N THR A 97 1.68 9.57 -5.48
CA THR A 97 0.48 10.31 -5.09
C THR A 97 0.34 10.40 -3.57
N TYR A 98 0.63 9.30 -2.85
CA TYR A 98 0.42 9.24 -1.40
C TYR A 98 1.68 9.41 -0.55
N GLY A 99 2.87 9.50 -1.17
CA GLY A 99 4.12 9.81 -0.48
C GLY A 99 4.75 8.64 0.29
N PHE A 100 4.48 7.41 -0.15
CA PHE A 100 5.20 6.23 0.32
C PHE A 100 6.66 6.24 -0.20
N ASP A 101 7.56 5.55 0.50
CA ASP A 101 8.96 5.35 0.09
C ASP A 101 9.13 4.29 -1.01
#